data_AF-A0A2E4FKX0-F1
#
_entry.id   AF-A0A2E4FKX0-F1
#
_cell.length_a   1.000
_cell.length_b   1.000
_cell.length_c   1.000
_cell.angle_alpha   90.00
_cell.angle_beta   90.00
_cell.angle_gamma   90.00
#
_symmetry.space_group_name_H-M   'P 1'
#
loop_
_entity.id
_entity.type
_entity.pdbx_description
1 polymer ?
#
loop_
_entity_poly.entity_id
_entity_poly.type
_entity_poly.pdbx_seq_one_letter_code
_entity_poly.pdbx_strand_id
1 'polypeptide(L)'
;MEHEHDMTNGADQLLTAYENGKLTRRQLLSAMVLSGMSTSASAQQPASPLQGRASMFHHVNMFVSNLPRSAAFYQKLGLPSTLRPIYPAPGGAAYALDFNNGSFLSLIQTSDRERVGTIDHFSIGIDNFDFERDTAAVRAAGIDPIEVARINLLHMTDPDGIGVQMADTNNTIDCPNGIGMPPCEPVPGQEPR
;
A
#
# COMPACT_ATOMS: atom_id res chain seq x y z
N MET A 1 39.56 5.23 25.01
CA MET A 1 39.01 6.57 24.66
C MET A 1 39.95 7.41 23.80
N GLU A 2 41.15 6.94 23.42
CA GLU A 2 42.08 7.72 22.57
C GLU A 2 41.82 7.57 21.04
N HIS A 3 41.09 6.55 20.60
CA HIS A 3 40.91 6.23 19.17
C HIS A 3 39.85 7.09 18.44
N GLU A 4 38.92 7.69 19.19
CA GLU A 4 37.76 8.43 18.63
C GLU A 4 38.07 9.90 18.32
N HIS A 5 39.00 10.49 19.09
CA HIS A 5 39.52 11.83 18.84
C HIS A 5 40.45 11.89 17.62
N ASP A 6 41.11 10.79 17.25
CA ASP A 6 42.05 10.74 16.12
C ASP A 6 41.30 10.68 14.76
N MET A 7 40.20 9.92 14.71
CA MET A 7 39.35 9.84 13.50
C MET A 7 38.66 11.15 13.16
N THR A 8 38.18 11.90 14.16
CA THR A 8 37.51 13.19 13.94
C THR A 8 38.48 14.24 13.40
N ASN A 9 39.71 14.28 13.91
CA ASN A 9 40.78 15.16 13.41
C ASN A 9 41.18 14.86 11.95
N GLY A 10 41.16 13.59 11.54
CA GLY A 10 41.44 13.20 10.15
C GLY A 10 40.36 13.66 9.15
N ALA A 11 39.09 13.67 9.56
CA ALA A 11 37.96 14.12 8.74
C ALA A 11 38.11 15.60 8.39
N ASP A 12 38.36 16.39 9.41
CA ASP A 12 38.38 17.85 9.34
C ASP A 12 39.57 18.34 8.50
N GLN A 13 40.71 17.64 8.57
CA GLN A 13 41.86 17.93 7.73
C GLN A 13 41.60 17.65 6.25
N LEU A 14 40.94 16.53 5.93
CA LEU A 14 40.57 16.18 4.55
C LEU A 14 39.54 17.16 3.98
N LEU A 15 38.56 17.56 4.78
CA LEU A 15 37.54 18.54 4.40
C LEU A 15 38.16 19.93 4.17
N THR A 16 39.00 20.38 5.11
CA THR A 16 39.72 21.66 5.00
C THR A 16 40.62 21.69 3.75
N ALA A 17 41.26 20.58 3.40
CA ALA A 17 42.08 20.49 2.19
C ALA A 17 41.24 20.56 0.89
N TYR A 18 40.03 20.01 0.90
CA TYR A 18 39.08 20.15 -0.21
C TYR A 18 38.55 21.58 -0.34
N GLU A 19 38.11 22.21 0.75
CA GLU A 19 37.58 23.58 0.75
C GLU A 19 38.61 24.62 0.29
N ASN A 20 39.89 24.40 0.63
CA ASN A 20 40.99 25.22 0.16
C ASN A 20 41.46 24.87 -1.27
N GLY A 21 40.74 23.99 -1.99
CA GLY A 21 41.04 23.62 -3.37
C GLY A 21 42.29 22.75 -3.56
N LYS A 22 42.88 22.24 -2.46
CA LYS A 22 44.08 21.39 -2.51
C LYS A 22 43.75 19.94 -2.87
N LEU A 23 42.49 19.53 -2.69
CA LEU A 23 41.97 18.25 -3.14
C LEU A 23 40.81 18.47 -4.11
N THR A 24 40.74 17.62 -5.13
CA THR A 24 39.54 17.46 -5.93
C THR A 24 38.53 16.56 -5.21
N ARG A 25 37.25 16.66 -5.55
CA ARG A 25 36.18 15.81 -5.00
C ARG A 25 36.51 14.31 -5.08
N ARG A 26 37.16 13.88 -6.17
CA ARG A 26 37.55 12.47 -6.37
C ARG A 26 38.67 12.05 -5.40
N GLN A 27 39.64 12.92 -5.17
CA GLN A 27 40.74 12.66 -4.22
C GLN A 27 40.24 12.63 -2.78
N LEU A 28 39.29 13.52 -2.42
CA LEU A 28 38.63 13.50 -1.11
C LEU A 28 37.91 12.16 -0.87
N LEU A 29 37.10 11.71 -1.83
CA LEU A 29 36.36 10.44 -1.73
C LEU A 29 37.29 9.23 -1.64
N SER A 30 38.37 9.21 -2.41
CA SER A 30 39.38 8.14 -2.32
C SER A 30 40.11 8.15 -0.97
N ALA A 31 40.43 9.31 -0.42
CA ALA A 31 41.08 9.44 0.87
C ALA A 31 40.16 8.99 2.02
N MET A 32 38.87 9.35 1.98
CA MET A 32 37.86 8.91 2.97
C MET A 32 37.66 7.39 2.99
N VAL A 33 37.67 6.74 1.82
CA VAL A 33 37.58 5.28 1.72
C VAL A 33 38.83 4.60 2.28
N LEU A 34 40.02 5.14 1.99
CA LEU A 34 41.30 4.56 2.45
C LEU A 34 41.55 4.77 3.95
N SER A 35 40.96 5.79 4.55
CA SER A 35 41.11 6.11 5.98
C SER A 35 40.12 5.35 6.88
N GLY A 36 39.30 4.46 6.34
CA GLY A 36 38.31 3.71 7.13
C GLY A 36 37.19 4.58 7.70
N MET A 37 37.15 5.86 7.32
CA MET A 37 36.13 6.86 7.66
C MET A 37 34.85 6.67 6.85
N SER A 38 34.59 5.43 6.45
CA SER A 38 33.27 5.02 6.00
C SER A 38 32.34 5.33 7.15
N THR A 39 31.52 6.38 7.00
CA THR A 39 30.38 6.63 7.88
C THR A 39 29.74 5.28 8.13
N SER A 40 29.74 4.89 9.40
CA SER A 40 29.15 3.65 9.89
C SER A 40 27.92 3.36 9.05
N ALA A 41 27.88 2.16 8.48
CA ALA A 41 26.78 1.65 7.68
C ALA A 41 25.49 2.27 8.21
N SER A 42 24.84 3.10 7.39
CA SER A 42 23.47 3.53 7.65
C SER A 42 22.77 2.31 8.20
N ALA A 43 22.32 2.36 9.46
CA ALA A 43 21.51 1.29 10.02
C ALA A 43 20.45 1.03 8.97
N GLN A 44 20.62 -0.09 8.24
CA GLN A 44 19.83 -0.39 7.07
C GLN A 44 18.43 -0.46 7.64
N GLN A 45 17.61 0.58 7.44
CA GLN A 45 16.17 0.49 7.64
C GLN A 45 15.81 -0.83 6.96
N PRO A 46 15.23 -1.81 7.68
CA PRO A 46 14.97 -3.10 7.08
C PRO A 46 14.26 -2.82 5.77
N ALA A 47 14.92 -3.17 4.67
CA ALA A 47 14.36 -2.94 3.36
C ALA A 47 12.99 -3.62 3.37
N SER A 48 11.97 -2.94 2.84
CA SER A 48 10.65 -3.54 2.66
C SER A 48 10.85 -4.96 2.10
N PRO A 49 10.17 -5.99 2.65
CA PRO A 49 10.27 -7.34 2.11
C PRO A 49 9.77 -7.38 0.66
N LEU A 50 8.93 -6.41 0.26
CA LEU A 50 8.35 -6.30 -1.07
C LEU A 50 9.35 -5.69 -2.06
N GLN A 51 9.35 -6.22 -3.28
CA GLN A 51 10.11 -5.63 -4.40
C GLN A 51 9.46 -4.35 -4.91
N GLY A 52 8.12 -4.30 -4.88
CA GLY A 52 7.31 -3.14 -5.23
C GLY A 52 7.28 -2.09 -4.13
N ARG A 53 6.93 -0.84 -4.50
CA ARG A 53 6.70 0.23 -3.53
C ARG A 53 5.20 0.38 -3.29
N ALA A 54 4.83 0.66 -2.05
CA ALA A 54 3.49 1.16 -1.75
C ALA A 54 3.33 2.55 -2.39
N SER A 55 2.35 2.70 -3.29
CA SER A 55 2.17 3.90 -4.10
C SER A 55 0.79 4.53 -3.98
N MET A 56 -0.21 3.79 -3.49
CA MET A 56 -1.54 4.33 -3.24
C MET A 56 -2.31 3.56 -2.16
N PHE A 57 -3.35 4.20 -1.60
CA PHE A 57 -4.46 3.43 -1.05
C PHE A 57 -5.27 2.88 -2.22
N HIS A 58 -5.29 1.55 -2.34
CA HIS A 58 -5.97 0.87 -3.42
C HIS A 58 -7.48 0.96 -3.25
N HIS A 59 -7.98 0.68 -2.05
CA HIS A 59 -9.34 1.02 -1.69
C HIS A 59 -9.51 1.17 -0.18
N VAL A 60 -10.65 1.73 0.23
CA VAL A 60 -11.13 1.68 1.61
C VAL A 60 -12.52 1.07 1.60
N ASN A 61 -12.70 0.01 2.38
CA ASN A 61 -13.99 -0.65 2.58
C ASN A 61 -14.63 -0.13 3.87
N MET A 62 -15.86 0.36 3.77
CA MET A 62 -16.60 0.89 4.91
C MET A 62 -18.03 0.36 4.97
N PHE A 63 -18.52 0.22 6.20
CA PHE A 63 -19.88 -0.20 6.47
C PHE A 63 -20.84 0.97 6.55
N VAL A 64 -21.92 0.87 5.79
CA VAL A 64 -22.99 1.87 5.77
C VAL A 64 -24.33 1.22 6.12
N SER A 65 -25.19 1.96 6.81
CA SER A 65 -26.54 1.49 7.12
C SER A 65 -27.53 1.66 5.96
N ASN A 66 -27.21 2.53 5.01
CA ASN A 66 -28.03 2.78 3.83
C ASN A 66 -27.11 3.18 2.66
N LEU A 67 -26.97 2.26 1.71
CA LEU A 67 -26.09 2.42 0.57
C LEU A 67 -26.51 3.58 -0.36
N PRO A 68 -27.78 3.66 -0.85
CA PRO A 68 -28.19 4.77 -1.71
C PRO A 68 -27.95 6.15 -1.10
N ARG A 69 -28.25 6.33 0.20
CA ARG A 69 -28.02 7.58 0.92
C ARG A 69 -26.53 7.94 0.98
N SER A 70 -25.69 6.94 1.24
CA SER A 70 -24.23 7.15 1.38
C SER A 70 -23.57 7.43 0.03
N ALA A 71 -23.95 6.68 -1.01
CA ALA A 71 -23.51 6.92 -2.38
C ALA A 71 -23.88 8.35 -2.83
N ALA A 72 -25.14 8.76 -2.63
CA ALA A 72 -25.60 10.10 -2.99
C ALA A 72 -24.85 11.21 -2.24
N PHE A 73 -24.41 10.97 -1.00
CA PHE A 73 -23.57 11.93 -0.26
C PHE A 73 -22.22 12.12 -0.95
N TYR A 74 -21.51 11.02 -1.24
CA TYR A 74 -20.20 11.10 -1.88
C TYR A 74 -20.26 11.61 -3.32
N GLN A 75 -21.31 11.29 -4.06
CA GLN A 75 -21.54 11.83 -5.41
C GLN A 75 -21.70 13.36 -5.40
N LYS A 76 -22.33 13.93 -4.37
CA LYS A 76 -22.40 15.40 -4.20
C LYS A 76 -21.03 16.03 -3.94
N LEU A 77 -20.06 15.27 -3.44
CA LEU A 77 -18.69 15.71 -3.24
C LEU A 77 -17.82 15.54 -4.49
N GLY A 78 -18.38 15.04 -5.60
CA GLY A 78 -17.69 14.90 -6.87
C GLY A 78 -17.14 13.50 -7.15
N LEU A 79 -17.45 12.50 -6.33
CA LEU A 79 -17.18 11.10 -6.70
C LEU A 79 -18.12 10.67 -7.84
N PRO A 80 -17.71 9.72 -8.71
CA PRO A 80 -18.51 9.33 -9.86
C PRO A 80 -19.93 8.85 -9.52
N SER A 81 -20.86 9.12 -10.42
CA SER A 81 -22.26 8.69 -10.30
C SER A 81 -22.44 7.18 -10.48
N THR A 82 -21.46 6.51 -11.11
CA THR A 82 -21.51 5.07 -11.38
C THR A 82 -21.13 4.30 -10.13
N LEU A 83 -21.98 3.36 -9.72
CA LEU A 83 -21.68 2.39 -8.70
C LEU A 83 -21.32 1.08 -9.39
N ARG A 84 -20.05 0.68 -9.30
CA ARG A 84 -19.59 -0.61 -9.84
C ARG A 84 -19.82 -1.70 -8.79
N PRO A 85 -20.56 -2.78 -9.09
CA PRO A 85 -20.68 -3.91 -8.18
C PRO A 85 -19.32 -4.55 -7.98
N ILE A 86 -18.93 -4.76 -6.73
CA ILE A 86 -17.72 -5.50 -6.36
C ILE A 86 -18.12 -6.76 -5.60
N TYR A 87 -17.25 -7.78 -5.63
CA TYR A 87 -17.55 -9.12 -5.11
C TYR A 87 -18.25 -9.05 -3.74
N PRO A 88 -19.41 -9.72 -3.57
CA PRO A 88 -20.20 -9.56 -2.37
C PRO A 88 -19.41 -10.05 -1.15
N ALA A 89 -19.17 -9.14 -0.21
CA ALA A 89 -18.80 -9.52 1.13
C ALA A 89 -19.90 -10.41 1.73
N PRO A 90 -19.58 -11.35 2.64
CA PRO A 90 -20.62 -12.05 3.40
C PRO A 90 -21.48 -11.01 4.14
N GLY A 91 -22.72 -10.82 3.72
CA GLY A 91 -23.68 -9.92 4.38
C GLY A 91 -24.30 -8.80 3.55
N GLY A 92 -23.99 -8.62 2.27
CA GLY A 92 -24.73 -7.66 1.44
C GLY A 92 -24.10 -7.27 0.11
N ALA A 93 -24.76 -6.35 -0.59
CA ALA A 93 -24.24 -5.74 -1.81
C ALA A 93 -23.14 -4.73 -1.46
N ALA A 94 -22.02 -4.83 -2.17
CA ALA A 94 -20.88 -3.93 -2.06
C ALA A 94 -20.67 -3.21 -3.39
N TYR A 95 -20.43 -1.90 -3.33
CA TYR A 95 -20.24 -1.08 -4.53
C TYR A 95 -19.03 -0.18 -4.39
N ALA A 96 -18.27 -0.08 -5.48
CA ALA A 96 -17.16 0.84 -5.62
C ALA A 96 -17.62 2.17 -6.22
N LEU A 97 -17.09 3.26 -5.65
CA LEU A 97 -17.03 4.60 -6.23
C LEU A 97 -15.59 4.82 -6.67
N ASP A 98 -15.35 4.67 -7.97
CA ASP A 98 -14.02 4.67 -8.57
C ASP A 98 -13.40 6.06 -8.63
N PHE A 99 -12.10 6.17 -8.36
CA PHE A 99 -11.32 7.38 -8.58
C PHE A 99 -10.59 7.27 -9.91
N ASN A 100 -10.21 8.41 -10.47
CA ASN A 100 -9.57 8.45 -11.80
C ASN A 100 -8.17 7.81 -11.84
N ASN A 101 -7.58 7.49 -10.69
CA ASN A 101 -6.26 6.88 -10.56
C ASN A 101 -6.33 5.36 -10.30
N GLY A 102 -7.52 4.74 -10.40
CA GLY A 102 -7.71 3.30 -10.14
C GLY A 102 -7.97 2.95 -8.67
N SER A 103 -7.83 3.92 -7.74
CA SER A 103 -8.31 3.73 -6.36
C SER A 103 -9.83 3.75 -6.30
N PHE A 104 -10.44 3.20 -5.24
CA PHE A 104 -11.89 3.34 -5.07
C PHE A 104 -12.34 3.35 -3.61
N LEU A 105 -13.53 3.91 -3.37
CA LEU A 105 -14.22 3.78 -2.10
C LEU A 105 -15.30 2.71 -2.19
N SER A 106 -15.26 1.72 -1.31
CA SER A 106 -16.23 0.63 -1.25
C SER A 106 -17.24 0.87 -0.13
N LEU A 107 -18.51 0.83 -0.50
CA LEU A 107 -19.64 0.95 0.41
C LEU A 107 -20.31 -0.41 0.56
N ILE A 108 -20.27 -0.97 1.77
CA ILE A 108 -20.90 -2.24 2.09
C ILE A 108 -22.10 -1.97 2.99
N GLN A 109 -23.30 -2.30 2.51
CA GLN A 109 -24.48 -2.15 3.37
C GLN A 109 -24.52 -3.26 4.42
N THR A 110 -24.72 -2.89 5.69
CA THR A 110 -24.90 -3.85 6.78
C THR A 110 -26.05 -3.44 7.70
N SER A 111 -26.74 -4.42 8.26
CA SER A 111 -27.72 -4.25 9.34
C SER A 111 -27.09 -4.35 10.74
N ASP A 112 -25.82 -4.76 10.83
CA ASP A 112 -25.07 -4.85 12.06
C ASP A 112 -24.74 -3.46 12.61
N ARG A 113 -25.36 -3.13 13.76
CA ARG A 113 -25.25 -1.81 14.39
C ARG A 113 -23.86 -1.50 14.92
N GLU A 114 -23.06 -2.51 15.24
CA GLU A 114 -21.70 -2.31 15.75
C GLU A 114 -20.71 -1.99 14.63
N ARG A 115 -21.03 -2.42 13.40
CA ARG A 115 -20.20 -2.20 12.22
C ARG A 115 -20.58 -0.93 11.46
N VAL A 116 -21.82 -0.46 11.53
CA VAL A 116 -22.23 0.76 10.81
C VAL A 116 -21.34 1.95 11.19
N GLY A 117 -20.76 2.61 10.18
CA GLY A 117 -19.91 3.78 10.37
C GLY A 117 -18.44 3.46 10.64
N THR A 118 -18.04 2.18 10.57
CA THR A 118 -16.66 1.76 10.70
C THR A 118 -16.00 1.45 9.35
N ILE A 119 -14.68 1.48 9.34
CA ILE A 119 -13.85 0.94 8.27
C ILE A 119 -13.69 -0.56 8.53
N ASP A 120 -14.00 -1.39 7.53
CA ASP A 120 -13.74 -2.83 7.57
C ASP A 120 -12.24 -3.10 7.41
N HIS A 121 -11.66 -2.51 6.36
CA HIS A 121 -10.24 -2.52 6.07
C HIS A 121 -9.89 -1.41 5.08
N PHE A 122 -8.60 -1.11 4.97
CA PHE A 122 -8.05 -0.40 3.83
C PHE A 122 -7.05 -1.29 3.09
N SER A 123 -6.85 -1.03 1.81
CA SER A 123 -5.92 -1.77 0.96
C SER A 123 -4.79 -0.86 0.51
N ILE A 124 -3.57 -1.38 0.54
CA ILE A 124 -2.36 -0.73 0.05
C ILE A 124 -2.08 -1.29 -1.35
N GLY A 125 -2.01 -0.39 -2.34
CA GLY A 125 -1.56 -0.70 -3.69
C GLY A 125 -0.04 -0.73 -3.73
N ILE A 126 0.50 -1.88 -4.13
CA ILE A 126 1.93 -2.10 -4.32
C ILE A 126 2.22 -2.13 -5.82
N ASP A 127 3.18 -1.32 -6.26
CA ASP A 127 3.60 -1.30 -7.66
C ASP A 127 4.19 -2.66 -8.06
N ASN A 128 3.70 -3.27 -9.14
CA ASN A 128 4.19 -4.54 -9.66
C ASN A 128 4.13 -5.68 -8.61
N PHE A 129 3.01 -5.72 -7.88
CA PHE A 129 2.74 -6.76 -6.90
C PHE A 129 2.62 -8.11 -7.62
N ASP A 130 3.28 -9.11 -7.06
CA ASP A 130 3.19 -10.49 -7.51
C ASP A 130 2.71 -11.35 -6.35
N PHE A 131 1.57 -12.01 -6.54
CA PHE A 131 0.88 -12.71 -5.46
C PHE A 131 1.78 -13.74 -4.77
N GLU A 132 2.47 -14.60 -5.52
CA GLU A 132 3.29 -15.67 -4.95
C GLU A 132 4.55 -15.11 -4.27
N ARG A 133 5.28 -14.25 -4.99
CA ARG A 133 6.54 -13.65 -4.51
C ARG A 133 6.34 -12.80 -3.28
N ASP A 134 5.34 -11.92 -3.31
CA ASP A 134 5.11 -10.97 -2.23
C ASP A 134 4.46 -11.65 -1.03
N THR A 135 3.66 -12.70 -1.22
CA THR A 135 3.22 -13.58 -0.10
C THR A 135 4.41 -14.21 0.61
N ALA A 136 5.35 -14.80 -0.15
CA ALA A 136 6.54 -15.41 0.42
C ALA A 136 7.40 -14.38 1.19
N ALA A 137 7.52 -13.17 0.65
CA ALA A 137 8.26 -12.08 1.28
C ALA A 137 7.59 -11.59 2.58
N VAL A 138 6.26 -11.42 2.58
CA VAL A 138 5.47 -11.05 3.76
C VAL A 138 5.60 -12.12 4.86
N ARG A 139 5.52 -13.41 4.51
CA ARG A 139 5.77 -14.54 5.44
C ARG A 139 7.18 -14.53 6.00
N ALA A 140 8.19 -14.27 5.17
CA ALA A 140 9.58 -14.17 5.61
C ALA A 140 9.80 -13.01 6.59
N ALA A 141 8.96 -11.98 6.53
CA ALA A 141 8.94 -10.88 7.50
C ALA A 141 8.16 -11.19 8.80
N GLY A 142 7.67 -12.42 8.97
CA GLY A 142 6.97 -12.86 10.18
C GLY A 142 5.48 -12.49 10.24
N ILE A 143 4.90 -12.07 9.11
CA ILE A 143 3.48 -11.77 8.99
C ILE A 143 2.81 -12.95 8.29
N ASP A 144 1.72 -13.49 8.84
CA ASP A 144 0.94 -14.57 8.21
C ASP A 144 -0.36 -14.02 7.61
N PRO A 145 -0.36 -13.63 6.32
CA PRO A 145 -1.56 -13.11 5.68
C PRO A 145 -2.54 -14.22 5.31
N ILE A 146 -3.82 -13.90 5.37
CA ILE A 146 -4.87 -14.65 4.69
C ILE A 146 -4.75 -14.38 3.19
N GLU A 147 -4.50 -15.44 2.44
CA GLU A 147 -4.43 -15.42 0.99
C GLU A 147 -5.82 -15.39 0.35
N VAL A 148 -6.04 -14.41 -0.52
CA VAL A 148 -7.27 -14.27 -1.30
C VAL A 148 -6.96 -14.53 -2.78
N ALA A 149 -6.47 -15.73 -3.06
CA ALA A 149 -5.89 -16.14 -4.35
C ALA A 149 -6.79 -15.87 -5.57
N ARG A 150 -8.12 -15.98 -5.42
CA ARG A 150 -9.06 -15.72 -6.53
C ARG A 150 -8.94 -14.32 -7.15
N ILE A 151 -8.47 -13.34 -6.37
CA ILE A 151 -8.31 -11.95 -6.77
C ILE A 151 -6.87 -11.46 -6.50
N ASN A 152 -5.89 -12.36 -6.36
CA ASN A 152 -4.47 -12.02 -6.16
C ASN A 152 -4.22 -10.95 -5.09
N LEU A 153 -4.73 -11.19 -3.88
CA LEU A 153 -4.70 -10.22 -2.78
C LEU A 153 -4.33 -10.89 -1.46
N LEU A 154 -3.66 -10.15 -0.59
CA LEU A 154 -3.37 -10.55 0.78
C LEU A 154 -4.20 -9.73 1.76
N HIS A 155 -4.74 -10.39 2.77
CA HIS A 155 -5.45 -9.75 3.87
C HIS A 155 -4.72 -10.10 5.17
N MET A 156 -4.44 -9.10 5.99
CA MET A 156 -3.84 -9.27 7.30
C MET A 156 -4.42 -8.27 8.29
N THR A 157 -4.00 -8.37 9.54
CA THR A 157 -4.34 -7.43 10.59
C THR A 157 -3.06 -6.81 11.11
N ASP A 158 -3.08 -5.50 11.32
CA ASP A 158 -1.97 -4.82 11.97
C ASP A 158 -1.91 -5.15 13.48
N PRO A 159 -0.87 -4.69 14.20
CA PRO A 159 -0.74 -4.99 15.63
C PRO A 159 -1.89 -4.50 16.52
N ASP A 160 -2.67 -3.51 16.05
CA ASP A 160 -3.78 -2.89 16.79
C ASP A 160 -5.15 -3.43 16.38
N GLY A 161 -5.20 -4.43 15.49
CA GLY A 161 -6.46 -5.05 15.08
C GLY A 161 -7.07 -4.44 13.81
N ILE A 162 -6.38 -3.53 13.11
CA ILE A 162 -6.91 -2.89 11.91
C ILE A 162 -6.75 -3.83 10.71
N GLY A 163 -7.84 -4.04 9.96
CA GLY A 163 -7.81 -4.81 8.72
C GLY A 163 -6.99 -4.09 7.63
N VAL A 164 -6.01 -4.80 7.09
CA VAL A 164 -5.14 -4.31 6.00
C VAL A 164 -5.16 -5.31 4.86
N GLN A 165 -5.33 -4.81 3.65
CA GLN A 165 -5.13 -5.59 2.43
C GLN A 165 -3.96 -5.08 1.62
N MET A 166 -3.45 -5.93 0.74
CA MET A 166 -2.36 -5.63 -0.17
C MET A 166 -2.62 -6.29 -1.52
N ALA A 167 -2.50 -5.53 -2.60
CA ALA A 167 -2.65 -6.00 -3.96
C ALA A 167 -1.87 -5.11 -4.93
N ASP A 168 -1.82 -5.51 -6.20
CA ASP A 168 -1.28 -4.67 -7.27
C ASP A 168 -2.11 -3.38 -7.40
N THR A 169 -1.45 -2.29 -7.78
CA THR A 169 -2.12 -1.02 -8.09
C THR A 169 -3.19 -1.12 -9.16
N ASN A 170 -3.08 -2.10 -10.07
CA ASN A 170 -4.03 -2.34 -11.16
C ASN A 170 -5.03 -3.46 -10.84
N ASN A 171 -5.11 -3.91 -9.59
CA ASN A 171 -6.03 -4.98 -9.22
C ASN A 171 -7.48 -4.47 -9.31
N THR A 172 -8.29 -5.02 -10.20
CA THR A 172 -9.65 -4.49 -10.38
C THR A 172 -10.62 -4.91 -9.27
N ILE A 173 -10.27 -5.94 -8.46
CA ILE A 173 -11.10 -6.61 -7.43
C ILE A 173 -12.44 -7.16 -7.96
N ASP A 174 -12.82 -6.77 -9.18
CA ASP A 174 -13.79 -7.40 -10.06
C ASP A 174 -13.32 -8.80 -10.37
N CYS A 175 -14.13 -9.80 -10.00
CA CYS A 175 -13.96 -11.23 -10.27
C CYS A 175 -13.01 -11.56 -11.44
N PRO A 176 -11.68 -11.60 -11.23
CA PRO A 176 -10.75 -11.81 -12.30
C PRO A 176 -10.29 -13.25 -12.15
N ASN A 177 -11.16 -14.17 -12.59
CA ASN A 177 -10.88 -15.54 -13.04
C ASN A 177 -12.23 -16.22 -13.25
N GLY A 178 -12.76 -16.07 -14.47
CA GLY A 178 -14.00 -16.68 -14.88
C GLY A 178 -13.97 -18.20 -14.70
N ILE A 179 -14.67 -18.69 -13.68
CA ILE A 179 -15.24 -20.03 -13.69
C ILE A 179 -16.66 -19.93 -13.13
N GLY A 180 -17.62 -19.66 -14.03
CA GLY A 180 -18.97 -20.20 -13.89
C GLY A 180 -19.99 -19.49 -13.00
N MET A 181 -20.04 -18.15 -12.95
CA MET A 181 -21.26 -17.43 -12.55
C MET A 181 -21.58 -16.33 -13.58
N PRO A 182 -22.86 -16.04 -13.88
CA PRO A 182 -23.24 -15.08 -14.92
C PRO A 182 -22.64 -13.69 -14.63
N PRO A 183 -22.49 -12.82 -15.65
CA PRO A 183 -21.93 -11.49 -15.47
C PRO A 183 -22.71 -10.80 -14.36
N CYS A 184 -21.98 -10.11 -13.47
CA CYS A 184 -22.52 -9.24 -12.43
C CYS A 184 -23.83 -8.60 -12.92
N GLU A 185 -24.98 -9.14 -12.50
CA GLU A 185 -26.25 -8.63 -13.01
C GLU A 185 -26.40 -7.18 -12.52
N PRO A 186 -26.86 -6.27 -13.39
CA PRO A 186 -27.08 -4.88 -13.01
C PRO A 186 -28.08 -4.81 -11.87
N VAL A 187 -27.92 -3.81 -11.01
CA VAL A 187 -28.92 -3.46 -9.99
C VAL A 187 -30.28 -3.33 -10.69
N PRO A 188 -31.33 -4.04 -10.23
CA PRO A 188 -32.65 -3.90 -10.81
C PRO A 188 -33.08 -2.43 -10.81
N GLY A 189 -33.21 -1.83 -12.00
CA GLY A 189 -33.66 -0.44 -12.18
C GLY A 189 -32.66 0.54 -12.81
N GLN A 190 -31.46 0.13 -13.21
CA GLN A 190 -30.59 0.95 -14.06
C GLN A 190 -30.48 0.35 -15.46
N GLU A 191 -31.21 0.93 -16.42
CA GLU A 191 -30.98 0.65 -17.84
C GLU A 191 -29.67 1.31 -18.31
N PRO A 192 -28.88 0.63 -19.16
CA PRO A 192 -27.65 1.17 -19.71
C PRO A 192 -27.96 2.33 -20.68
N ARG A 193 -27.18 3.41 -20.58
CA ARG A 193 -27.16 4.51 -21.55
C ARG A 193 -25.75 4.67 -22.10
#